data_AF-A0A962N507-F1
#
_entry.id   AF-A0A962N507-F1
#
_cell.length_a   1.000
_cell.length_b   1.000
_cell.length_c   1.000
_cell.angle_alpha   90.00
_cell.angle_beta   90.00
_cell.angle_gamma   90.00
#
_symmetry.space_group_name_H-M   'P 1'
#
loop_
_entity.id
_entity.type
_entity.pdbx_description
1 polymer ?
#
loop_
_entity_poly.entity_id
_entity_poly.type
_entity_poly.pdbx_seq_one_letter_code
_entity_poly.pdbx_strand_id
1 'polypeptide(L)'
;MKKRTSGARGWNATLILCYLLLAGSLLANFVIFGAVPSLPEAGPALAKAIARQTWDLNFYMSVGARLNAATGMTALGVDFLQSAMGPGLAAMKGNVSGALLHLTEHTYSSRHALLQWLRWAPPALLVVAILL
;
A
#
# COMPACT_ATOMS: atom_id res chain seq x y z
N MET A 1 -32.96 -29.69 -25.69
CA MET A 1 -32.47 -28.32 -25.36
C MET A 1 -31.76 -28.35 -24.02
N LYS A 2 -30.42 -28.24 -24.02
CA LYS A 2 -29.58 -28.34 -22.81
C LYS A 2 -29.49 -26.94 -22.17
N LYS A 3 -30.14 -26.72 -21.02
CA LYS A 3 -30.02 -25.47 -20.25
C LYS A 3 -28.55 -25.31 -19.83
N ARG A 4 -27.85 -24.32 -20.42
CA ARG A 4 -26.52 -23.90 -19.97
C ARG A 4 -26.65 -23.35 -18.55
N THR A 5 -26.18 -24.11 -17.57
CA THR A 5 -25.86 -23.63 -16.23
C THR A 5 -24.59 -22.77 -16.30
N SER A 6 -24.71 -21.59 -16.93
CA SER A 6 -23.63 -20.63 -17.06
C SER A 6 -23.52 -19.66 -15.87
N GLY A 7 -24.54 -19.62 -15.00
CA GLY A 7 -24.62 -18.65 -13.90
C GLY A 7 -23.60 -18.90 -12.79
N ALA A 8 -23.49 -20.12 -12.28
CA ALA A 8 -22.71 -20.40 -11.07
C ALA A 8 -21.17 -20.33 -11.26
N ARG A 9 -20.66 -20.55 -12.49
CA ARG A 9 -19.21 -20.51 -12.75
C ARG A 9 -18.64 -19.10 -12.84
N GLY A 10 -19.43 -18.13 -13.29
CA GLY A 10 -19.00 -16.72 -13.42
C GLY A 10 -18.81 -16.03 -12.08
N TRP A 11 -19.73 -16.25 -11.13
CA TRP A 11 -19.66 -15.66 -9.79
C TRP A 11 -18.43 -16.12 -9.01
N ASN A 12 -18.09 -17.42 -9.08
CA ASN A 12 -16.89 -17.94 -8.43
C ASN A 12 -15.61 -17.35 -9.02
N ALA A 13 -15.53 -17.15 -10.34
CA ALA A 13 -14.36 -16.56 -10.98
C ALA A 13 -14.16 -15.08 -10.58
N THR A 14 -15.25 -14.30 -10.52
CA THR A 14 -15.22 -12.89 -10.08
C THR A 14 -14.80 -12.77 -8.62
N LEU A 15 -15.34 -13.61 -7.73
CA LEU A 15 -14.94 -13.63 -6.32
C LEU A 15 -13.47 -14.03 -6.14
N ILE A 16 -13.02 -15.08 -6.84
CA ILE A 16 -11.60 -15.50 -6.81
C ILE A 16 -10.70 -14.35 -7.27
N LEU A 17 -11.03 -13.70 -8.38
CA LEU A 17 -10.26 -12.56 -8.88
C LEU A 17 -10.23 -11.42 -7.85
N CYS A 18 -11.37 -11.12 -7.21
CA CYS A 18 -11.45 -10.10 -6.17
C CYS A 18 -10.54 -10.42 -4.97
N TYR A 19 -10.57 -11.66 -4.47
CA TYR A 19 -9.68 -12.09 -3.39
C TYR A 19 -8.20 -12.06 -3.77
N LEU A 20 -7.86 -12.43 -5.01
CA LEU A 20 -6.48 -12.34 -5.49
C LEU A 20 -5.99 -10.90 -5.58
N LEU A 21 -6.83 -9.98 -6.05
CA LEU A 21 -6.52 -8.54 -6.08
C LEU A 21 -6.42 -7.97 -4.67
N LEU A 22 -7.29 -8.41 -3.75
CA LEU A 22 -7.25 -8.00 -2.34
C LEU A 22 -5.93 -8.46 -1.70
N ALA A 23 -5.59 -9.74 -1.84
CA ALA A 23 -4.35 -10.29 -1.31
C ALA A 23 -3.11 -9.63 -1.93
N GLY A 24 -3.10 -9.45 -3.26
CA GLY A 24 -2.00 -8.81 -3.97
C GLY A 24 -1.81 -7.35 -3.56
N SER A 25 -2.89 -6.58 -3.44
CA SER A 25 -2.81 -5.19 -2.98
C SER A 25 -2.38 -5.09 -1.52
N LEU A 26 -2.85 -5.97 -0.64
CA LEU A 26 -2.38 -6.05 0.75
C LEU A 26 -0.88 -6.35 0.83
N LEU A 27 -0.41 -7.35 0.10
CA LEU A 27 1.00 -7.71 0.04
C LEU A 27 1.85 -6.54 -0.49
N ALA A 28 1.40 -5.86 -1.54
CA ALA A 28 2.09 -4.68 -2.05
C ALA A 28 2.17 -3.58 -0.99
N ASN A 29 1.06 -3.28 -0.29
CA ASN A 29 1.04 -2.31 0.80
C ASN A 29 1.99 -2.69 1.94
N PHE A 30 1.99 -3.96 2.37
CA PHE A 30 2.90 -4.45 3.39
C PHE A 30 4.36 -4.32 2.97
N VAL A 31 4.71 -4.71 1.75
CA VAL A 31 6.09 -4.61 1.27
C VAL A 31 6.54 -3.15 1.18
N ILE A 32 5.72 -2.30 0.57
CA ILE A 32 6.04 -0.89 0.34
C ILE A 32 6.08 -0.13 1.67
N PHE A 33 4.98 -0.10 2.43
CA PHE A 33 4.91 0.68 3.68
C PHE A 33 5.73 0.05 4.81
N GLY A 34 5.95 -1.27 4.80
CA GLY A 34 6.86 -1.94 5.73
C GLY A 34 8.32 -1.51 5.57
N ALA A 35 8.70 -0.97 4.42
CA ALA A 35 10.04 -0.45 4.15
C ALA A 35 10.24 1.01 4.58
N VAL A 36 9.18 1.72 5.00
CA VAL A 36 9.25 3.13 5.40
C VAL A 36 10.37 3.41 6.43
N PRO A 37 10.54 2.63 7.52
CA PRO A 37 11.60 2.91 8.50
C PRO A 37 13.02 2.81 7.92
N SER A 38 13.19 2.08 6.82
CA SER A 38 14.47 1.87 6.13
C SER A 38 14.78 2.91 5.07
N LEU A 39 13.90 3.89 4.85
CA LEU A 39 14.18 5.01 3.96
C LEU A 39 15.35 5.86 4.48
N PRO A 40 16.33 6.20 3.62
CA PRO A 40 17.42 7.08 4.00
C PRO A 40 16.91 8.44 4.48
N GLU A 41 17.51 8.94 5.56
CA GLU A 41 17.36 10.30 6.10
C GLU A 41 15.97 10.66 6.68
N ALA A 42 14.86 10.16 6.12
CA ALA A 42 13.49 10.48 6.53
C ALA A 42 12.71 9.31 7.14
N GLY A 43 13.17 8.06 6.99
CA GLY A 43 12.43 6.85 7.35
C GLY A 43 11.97 6.78 8.81
N PRO A 44 12.87 6.92 9.80
CA PRO A 44 12.49 6.85 11.22
C PRO A 44 11.51 7.95 11.65
N ALA A 45 11.68 9.16 11.11
CA ALA A 45 10.81 10.29 11.41
C ALA A 45 9.41 10.09 10.80
N LEU A 46 9.35 9.65 9.54
CA LEU A 46 8.11 9.33 8.84
C LEU A 46 7.37 8.17 9.52
N ALA A 47 8.08 7.10 9.90
CA ALA A 47 7.50 5.98 10.64
C ALA A 47 6.84 6.44 11.96
N LYS A 48 7.50 7.35 12.69
CA LYS A 48 6.95 7.92 13.93
C LYS A 48 5.71 8.78 13.67
N ALA A 49 5.66 9.54 12.57
CA ALA A 49 4.47 10.30 12.18
C ALA A 49 3.32 9.37 11.76
N ILE A 50 3.61 8.36 10.94
CA ILE A 50 2.64 7.33 10.53
C ILE A 50 2.00 6.67 11.76
N ALA A 51 2.82 6.24 12.73
CA ALA A 51 2.34 5.59 13.94
C ALA A 51 1.43 6.48 14.81
N ARG A 52 1.54 7.82 14.68
CA ARG A 52 0.76 8.78 15.47
C ARG A 52 -0.49 9.30 14.76
N GLN A 53 -0.49 9.33 13.43
CA GLN A 53 -1.47 10.11 12.67
C GLN A 53 -2.34 9.26 11.73
N THR A 54 -1.87 8.08 11.30
CA THR A 54 -2.56 7.25 10.29
C THR A 54 -2.58 5.80 10.71
N TRP A 55 -3.73 5.32 11.20
CA TRP A 55 -3.88 3.96 11.70
C TRP A 55 -3.66 2.91 10.60
N ASP A 56 -4.10 3.19 9.38
CA ASP A 56 -4.06 2.30 8.23
C ASP A 56 -2.63 2.08 7.73
N LEU A 57 -1.88 3.18 7.57
CA LEU A 57 -0.47 3.11 7.23
C LEU A 57 0.36 2.50 8.36
N ASN A 58 0.00 2.73 9.62
CA ASN A 58 0.65 2.09 10.76
C ASN A 58 0.42 0.58 10.76
N PHE A 59 -0.78 0.13 10.40
CA PHE A 59 -1.08 -1.29 10.22
C PHE A 59 -0.23 -1.89 9.10
N TYR A 60 -0.20 -1.27 7.91
CA TYR A 60 0.62 -1.76 6.81
C TYR A 60 2.12 -1.77 7.14
N MET A 61 2.61 -0.72 7.80
CA MET A 61 4.01 -0.60 8.20
C MET A 61 4.41 -1.65 9.25
N SER A 62 3.61 -1.84 10.29
CA SER A 62 3.94 -2.75 11.40
C SER A 62 3.96 -4.22 10.97
N VAL A 63 2.97 -4.65 10.19
CA VAL A 63 2.90 -6.00 9.62
C VAL A 63 3.95 -6.15 8.52
N GLY A 64 4.06 -5.15 7.66
CA GLY A 64 4.99 -5.11 6.54
C GLY A 64 6.46 -5.20 6.96
N ALA A 65 6.86 -4.55 8.04
CA ALA A 65 8.23 -4.63 8.55
C ALA A 65 8.61 -6.07 8.93
N ARG A 66 7.68 -6.83 9.53
CA ARG A 66 7.91 -8.25 9.86
C ARG A 66 7.99 -9.11 8.62
N LEU A 67 7.08 -8.87 7.66
CA LEU A 67 7.08 -9.57 6.38
C LEU A 67 8.39 -9.35 5.64
N ASN A 68 8.81 -8.09 5.49
CA ASN A 68 10.04 -7.71 4.81
C ASN A 68 11.28 -8.29 5.48
N ALA A 69 11.32 -8.34 6.82
CA ALA A 69 12.39 -8.99 7.55
C ALA A 69 12.46 -10.50 7.29
N ALA A 70 11.30 -11.16 7.14
CA ALA A 70 11.23 -12.59 6.86
C ALA A 70 11.53 -12.94 5.38
N THR A 71 11.20 -12.05 4.43
CA THR A 71 11.32 -12.31 2.99
C THR A 71 12.50 -11.62 2.31
N GLY A 72 13.16 -10.68 2.99
CA GLY A 72 14.24 -9.86 2.40
C GLY A 72 13.75 -8.78 1.43
N MET A 73 12.44 -8.48 1.39
CA MET A 73 11.85 -7.57 0.40
C MET A 73 11.99 -6.07 0.73
N THR A 74 12.69 -5.72 1.80
CA THR A 74 12.88 -4.31 2.23
C THR A 74 13.41 -3.42 1.11
N ALA A 75 14.39 -3.90 0.32
CA ALA A 75 14.98 -3.11 -0.77
C ALA A 75 13.94 -2.73 -1.84
N LEU A 76 13.06 -3.65 -2.21
CA LEU A 76 12.00 -3.40 -3.18
C LEU A 76 11.06 -2.29 -2.70
N GLY A 77 10.65 -2.34 -1.42
CA GLY A 77 9.82 -1.30 -0.83
C GLY A 77 10.52 0.05 -0.75
N VAL A 78 11.81 0.08 -0.39
CA VAL A 78 12.63 1.30 -0.36
C VAL A 78 12.73 1.91 -1.77
N ASP A 79 13.09 1.11 -2.78
CA ASP A 79 13.22 1.58 -4.17
C ASP A 79 11.90 2.14 -4.70
N PHE A 80 10.79 1.46 -4.40
CA PHE A 80 9.46 1.95 -4.79
C PHE A 80 9.15 3.29 -4.12
N LEU A 81 9.31 3.40 -2.80
CA LEU A 81 9.03 4.61 -2.04
C LEU A 81 9.93 5.78 -2.46
N GLN A 82 11.22 5.54 -2.67
CA GLN A 82 12.14 6.55 -3.18
C GLN A 82 11.72 7.05 -4.56
N SER A 83 11.29 6.15 -5.44
CA SER A 83 10.85 6.53 -6.78
C SER A 83 9.47 7.17 -6.83
N ALA A 84 8.59 6.82 -5.89
CA ALA A 84 7.26 7.41 -5.77
C ALA A 84 7.33 8.81 -5.15
N MET A 85 8.09 8.96 -4.06
CA MET A 85 8.22 10.23 -3.35
C MET A 85 9.26 11.16 -3.97
N GLY A 86 10.33 10.63 -4.58
CA GLY A 86 11.36 11.39 -5.30
C GLY A 86 11.76 12.71 -4.64
N PRO A 87 11.37 13.87 -5.21
CA PRO A 87 11.67 15.19 -4.64
C PRO A 87 10.96 15.49 -3.30
N GLY A 88 9.84 14.84 -3.02
CA GLY A 88 9.10 14.95 -1.77
C GLY A 88 9.93 14.52 -0.57
N LEU A 89 10.70 13.43 -0.66
CA LEU A 89 11.58 12.96 0.42
C LEU A 89 12.60 14.03 0.86
N ALA A 90 13.10 14.84 -0.07
CA ALA A 90 13.99 15.94 0.25
C ALA A 90 13.28 17.07 1.01
N ALA A 91 12.04 17.39 0.62
CA ALA A 91 11.20 18.37 1.32
C ALA A 91 10.81 17.91 2.75
N MET A 92 10.72 16.60 2.98
CA MET A 92 10.38 16.00 4.28
C MET A 92 11.47 16.17 5.35
N LYS A 93 12.71 16.50 4.96
CA LYS A 93 13.85 16.69 5.90
C LYS A 93 13.62 17.81 6.92
N GLY A 94 12.74 18.78 6.64
CA GLY A 94 12.48 19.94 7.50
C GLY A 94 11.15 19.93 8.26
N ASN A 95 10.14 19.15 7.82
CA ASN A 95 8.81 19.14 8.43
C ASN A 95 8.13 17.77 8.26
N VAL A 96 8.18 16.96 9.33
CA VAL A 96 7.67 15.58 9.35
C VAL A 96 6.13 15.53 9.33
N SER A 97 5.43 16.53 9.86
CA SER A 97 3.97 16.62 9.74
C SER A 97 3.56 16.95 8.30
N GLY A 98 4.32 17.83 7.64
CA GLY A 98 4.20 18.05 6.20
C GLY A 98 4.50 16.78 5.39
N ALA A 99 5.44 15.95 5.83
CA ALA A 99 5.80 14.71 5.15
C ALA A 99 4.65 13.71 5.02
N LEU A 100 3.85 13.56 6.08
CA LEU A 100 2.66 12.72 6.01
C LEU A 100 1.64 13.31 5.02
N LEU A 101 1.41 14.62 5.07
CA LEU A 101 0.55 15.34 4.13
C LEU A 101 1.03 15.16 2.68
N HIS A 102 2.34 15.20 2.47
CA HIS A 102 2.95 15.00 1.16
C HIS A 102 2.78 13.56 0.65
N LEU A 103 2.82 12.56 1.54
CA LEU A 103 2.54 11.16 1.23
C LEU A 103 1.06 10.94 0.87
N THR A 104 0.15 11.70 1.49
CA THR A 104 -1.30 11.42 1.42
C THR A 104 -2.12 12.37 0.54
N GLU A 105 -1.67 13.60 0.30
CA GLU A 105 -2.48 14.66 -0.32
C GLU A 105 -1.83 15.27 -1.58
N HIS A 106 -0.50 15.33 -1.65
CA HIS A 106 0.19 15.87 -2.83
C HIS A 106 0.58 14.77 -3.82
N THR A 107 0.44 15.01 -5.12
CA THR A 107 0.89 14.07 -6.16
C THR A 107 2.13 14.62 -6.87
N TYR A 108 3.27 13.95 -6.69
CA TYR A 108 4.54 14.36 -7.28
C TYR A 108 4.89 13.62 -8.58
N SER A 109 4.38 12.41 -8.73
CA SER A 109 4.68 11.52 -9.84
C SER A 109 3.53 10.54 -10.08
N SER A 110 3.49 9.93 -11.25
CA SER A 110 2.54 8.84 -11.53
C SER A 110 2.72 7.66 -10.57
N ARG A 111 3.94 7.45 -10.05
CA ARG A 111 4.20 6.43 -9.02
C ARG A 111 3.65 6.83 -7.65
N HIS A 112 3.63 8.12 -7.33
CA HIS A 112 2.97 8.63 -6.13
C HIS A 112 1.44 8.47 -6.20
N ALA A 113 0.85 8.78 -7.35
CA ALA A 113 -0.58 8.53 -7.58
C ALA A 113 -0.92 7.05 -7.46
N LEU A 114 -0.06 6.16 -8.01
CA LEU A 114 -0.20 4.72 -7.84
C LEU A 114 -0.09 4.30 -6.37
N LEU A 115 0.84 4.88 -5.60
CA LEU A 115 0.99 4.61 -4.16
C LEU A 115 -0.29 4.98 -3.39
N GLN A 116 -0.87 6.14 -3.68
CA GLN A 116 -2.13 6.58 -3.05
C GLN A 116 -3.30 5.68 -3.43
N TRP A 117 -3.37 5.25 -4.69
CA TRP A 117 -4.40 4.32 -5.15
C TRP A 117 -4.23 2.93 -4.50
N LEU A 118 -3.00 2.40 -4.46
CA LEU A 118 -2.68 1.14 -3.81
C LEU A 118 -3.03 1.15 -2.33
N ARG A 119 -2.81 2.25 -1.62
CA ARG A 119 -3.20 2.41 -0.21
C ARG A 119 -4.69 2.15 0.01
N TRP A 120 -5.55 2.65 -0.88
CA TRP A 120 -7.00 2.49 -0.78
C TRP A 120 -7.55 1.23 -1.45
N ALA A 121 -6.72 0.52 -2.23
CA ALA A 121 -7.15 -0.69 -2.92
C ALA A 121 -7.63 -1.80 -1.96
N PRO A 122 -6.93 -2.15 -0.86
CA PRO A 122 -7.43 -3.18 0.05
C PRO A 122 -8.80 -2.89 0.69
N PRO A 123 -9.05 -1.72 1.31
CA PRO A 123 -10.37 -1.45 1.89
C PRO A 123 -11.47 -1.39 0.82
N ALA A 124 -11.19 -0.84 -0.37
CA ALA A 124 -12.17 -0.82 -1.46
C ALA A 124 -12.49 -2.24 -1.96
N LEU A 125 -11.47 -3.08 -2.17
CA LEU A 125 -11.65 -4.47 -2.60
C LEU A 125 -12.34 -5.32 -1.54
N LEU A 126 -12.09 -5.05 -0.25
CA LEU A 126 -12.80 -5.72 0.83
C LEU A 126 -14.30 -5.40 0.81
N VAL A 127 -14.67 -4.14 0.59
CA VAL A 127 -16.09 -3.74 0.44
C VAL A 127 -16.71 -4.43 -0.78
N VAL A 128 -16.02 -4.45 -1.91
CA VAL A 128 -16.51 -5.14 -3.12
C VAL A 128 -16.67 -6.64 -2.87
N ALA A 129 -15.72 -7.29 -2.20
CA ALA A 129 -15.79 -8.72 -1.87
C ALA A 129 -16.96 -9.07 -0.93
N ILE A 130 -17.36 -8.15 -0.04
CA ILE A 130 -18.51 -8.33 0.85
C ILE A 130 -19.84 -8.17 0.10
N LEU A 131 -19.88 -7.32 -0.94
CA LEU A 131 -21.09 -7.01 -1.71
C LEU A 131 -21.37 -8.01 -2.85
N LEU A 132 -20.36 -8.78 -3.27
CA LEU A 132 -20.46 -9.84 -4.29
C LEU A 132 -20.82 -11.19 -3.67
#